data_AF-A0A2T1HRL6-F1
#
_entry.id   AF-A0A2T1HRL6-F1
#
_cell.length_a   1.000
_cell.length_b   1.000
_cell.length_c   1.000
_cell.angle_alpha   90.00
_cell.angle_beta   90.00
_cell.angle_gamma   90.00
#
_symmetry.space_group_name_H-M   'P 1'
#
loop_
_entity.id
_entity.type
_entity.pdbx_description
1 polymer ?
#
loop_
_entity_poly.entity_id
_entity_poly.type
_entity_poly.pdbx_seq_one_letter_code
_entity_poly.pdbx_strand_id
1 'polypeptide(L)'
;MLASSNAAIAAGATWAVVSCQQNPKLTEAIVAALQEADDLIKQDPRRAAELYIQATSEKMTPDELVEIMRQPGTLFSPAPHGVMLQAEHLAKVGVLKTKPTN
;
A
#
# COMPACT_ATOMS: atom_id res chain seq x y z
N MET A 1 25.78 12.04 -4.67
CA MET A 1 24.62 12.55 -3.91
C MET A 1 23.40 11.64 -4.14
N LEU A 2 23.52 10.33 -3.86
CA LEU A 2 22.46 9.31 -4.13
C LEU A 2 22.45 8.15 -3.10
N ALA A 3 23.05 8.33 -1.91
CA ALA A 3 23.14 7.27 -0.90
C ALA A 3 22.21 7.44 0.31
N SER A 4 21.50 8.57 0.44
CA SER A 4 20.70 8.89 1.63
C SER A 4 19.22 8.51 1.54
N SER A 5 18.72 8.06 0.37
CA SER A 5 17.28 7.79 0.19
C SER A 5 16.86 6.36 0.61
N ASN A 6 17.76 5.37 0.51
CA ASN A 6 17.40 3.97 0.78
C ASN A 6 17.31 3.60 2.27
N ALA A 7 17.92 4.39 3.16
CA ALA A 7 17.91 4.10 4.61
C ALA A 7 16.56 4.43 5.28
N ALA A 8 15.85 5.45 4.79
CA ALA A 8 14.56 5.87 5.35
C ALA A 8 13.45 4.85 5.09
N ILE A 9 13.45 4.24 3.89
CA ILE A 9 12.48 3.21 3.49
C ILE A 9 12.69 1.94 4.33
N ALA A 10 13.95 1.56 4.60
CA ALA A 10 14.27 0.38 5.41
C ALA A 10 13.92 0.56 6.90
N ALA A 11 14.12 1.76 7.47
CA ALA A 11 13.81 2.04 8.87
C ALA A 11 12.29 2.03 9.13
N GLY A 12 11.49 2.60 8.23
CA GLY A 12 10.02 2.60 8.33
C GLY A 12 9.43 1.19 8.26
N ALA A 13 9.92 0.36 7.32
CA ALA A 13 9.50 -1.04 7.20
C ALA A 13 9.90 -1.88 8.42
N THR A 14 11.08 -1.61 9.03
CA THR A 14 11.55 -2.36 10.21
C THR A 14 10.69 -2.05 11.44
N TRP A 15 10.28 -0.80 11.66
CA TRP A 15 9.38 -0.45 12.78
C TRP A 15 7.97 -1.02 12.59
N ALA A 16 7.42 -0.95 11.37
CA ALA A 16 6.10 -1.50 11.08
C ALA A 16 6.04 -3.02 11.29
N VAL A 17 7.06 -3.77 10.83
CA VAL A 17 7.11 -5.23 11.04
C VAL A 17 7.22 -5.59 12.53
N VAL A 18 8.03 -4.85 13.29
CA VAL A 18 8.20 -5.06 14.73
C VAL A 18 6.91 -4.72 15.50
N SER A 19 6.21 -3.63 15.13
CA SER A 19 4.96 -3.24 15.81
C SER A 19 3.85 -4.26 15.58
N CYS A 20 3.77 -4.85 14.37
CA CYS A 20 2.78 -5.85 14.04
C CYS A 20 2.87 -7.12 14.92
N GLN A 21 4.09 -7.50 15.33
CA GLN A 21 4.34 -8.65 16.20
C GLN A 21 4.15 -8.32 17.68
N GLN A 22 4.42 -7.09 18.10
CA GLN A 22 4.38 -6.67 19.50
C GLN A 22 2.97 -6.30 19.98
N ASN A 23 2.08 -5.86 19.08
CA ASN A 23 0.72 -5.49 19.44
C ASN A 23 -0.30 -5.98 18.40
N PRO A 24 -0.79 -7.23 18.51
CA PRO A 24 -1.71 -7.81 17.53
C PRO A 24 -3.04 -7.04 17.43
N LYS A 25 -3.49 -6.38 18.51
CA LYS A 25 -4.70 -5.54 18.49
C LYS A 25 -4.50 -4.28 17.64
N LEU A 26 -3.30 -3.71 17.64
CA LEU A 26 -2.97 -2.57 16.78
C LEU A 26 -2.94 -3.01 15.32
N THR A 27 -2.35 -4.17 15.03
CA THR A 27 -2.34 -4.76 13.68
C THR A 27 -3.75 -4.98 13.16
N GLU A 28 -4.63 -5.57 13.98
CA GLU A 28 -6.03 -5.81 13.63
C GLU A 28 -6.77 -4.50 13.36
N ALA A 29 -6.59 -3.49 14.20
CA ALA A 29 -7.19 -2.17 14.01
C ALA A 29 -6.72 -1.48 12.71
N ILE A 30 -5.44 -1.61 12.37
CA ILE A 30 -4.90 -1.06 11.12
C ILE A 30 -5.49 -1.78 9.90
N VAL A 31 -5.55 -3.12 9.93
CA VAL A 31 -6.14 -3.91 8.84
C VAL A 31 -7.62 -3.59 8.67
N ALA A 32 -8.36 -3.45 9.78
CA ALA A 32 -9.76 -3.05 9.77
C ALA A 32 -9.93 -1.65 9.14
N ALA A 33 -9.09 -0.68 9.51
CA ALA A 33 -9.13 0.66 8.94
C ALA A 33 -8.84 0.67 7.42
N LEU A 34 -7.93 -0.20 6.94
CA LEU A 34 -7.70 -0.37 5.51
C LEU A 34 -8.93 -0.94 4.80
N GLN A 35 -9.60 -1.90 5.41
CA GLN A 35 -10.84 -2.47 4.86
C GLN A 35 -11.96 -1.41 4.78
N GLU A 36 -12.12 -0.60 5.82
CA GLU A 36 -13.09 0.51 5.84
C GLU A 36 -12.79 1.53 4.73
N ALA A 37 -11.52 1.85 4.49
CA ALA A 37 -11.12 2.75 3.41
C ALA A 37 -11.42 2.17 2.02
N ASP A 38 -11.15 0.88 1.79
CA ASP A 38 -11.47 0.22 0.53
C ASP A 38 -12.98 0.16 0.28
N ASP A 39 -13.77 -0.05 1.33
CA ASP A 39 -15.23 -0.05 1.23
C ASP A 39 -15.76 1.37 0.91
N LEU A 40 -15.18 2.41 1.51
CA LEU A 40 -15.49 3.80 1.15
C LEU A 40 -15.17 4.09 -0.31
N ILE A 41 -14.01 3.65 -0.81
CA ILE A 41 -13.61 3.84 -2.21
C ILE A 41 -14.60 3.17 -3.16
N LYS A 42 -15.12 1.98 -2.83
CA LYS A 42 -16.11 1.27 -3.66
C LYS A 42 -17.49 1.94 -3.62
N GLN A 43 -17.92 2.42 -2.46
CA GLN A 43 -19.24 3.01 -2.26
C GLN A 43 -19.31 4.44 -2.82
N ASP A 44 -18.30 5.25 -2.54
CA ASP A 44 -18.22 6.65 -2.95
C ASP A 44 -16.77 7.05 -3.35
N PRO A 45 -16.38 6.75 -4.60
CA PRO A 45 -15.05 7.12 -5.12
C PRO A 45 -14.80 8.62 -5.07
N ARG A 46 -15.84 9.46 -5.21
CA ARG A 46 -15.70 10.92 -5.21
C ARG A 46 -15.35 11.41 -3.81
N ARG A 47 -16.04 10.91 -2.79
CA ARG A 47 -15.73 11.24 -1.40
C ARG A 47 -14.32 10.79 -1.01
N ALA A 48 -13.90 9.60 -1.46
CA ALA A 48 -12.54 9.11 -1.24
C ALA A 48 -11.49 10.01 -1.91
N ALA A 49 -11.73 10.45 -3.15
CA ALA A 49 -10.85 11.36 -3.87
C ALA A 49 -10.73 12.74 -3.19
N GLU A 50 -11.85 13.30 -2.72
CA GLU A 50 -11.84 14.56 -1.96
C GLU A 50 -11.01 14.47 -0.68
N LEU A 51 -11.19 13.40 0.10
CA LEU A 51 -10.43 13.15 1.32
C LEU A 51 -8.94 13.00 1.04
N TYR A 52 -8.59 12.27 -0.02
CA TYR A 52 -7.20 12.08 -0.44
C TYR A 52 -6.56 13.43 -0.77
N ILE A 53 -7.17 14.24 -1.64
CA ILE A 53 -6.63 15.54 -2.06
C ILE A 53 -6.49 16.50 -0.88
N GLN A 54 -7.45 16.49 0.06
CA GLN A 54 -7.37 17.28 1.29
C GLN A 54 -6.19 16.86 2.17
N ALA A 55 -5.94 15.55 2.29
CA ALA A 55 -4.86 15.02 3.12
C ALA A 55 -3.47 15.23 2.50
N THR A 56 -3.35 15.15 1.18
CA THR A 56 -2.05 15.18 0.46
C THR A 56 -1.74 16.53 -0.16
N SER A 57 -2.70 17.46 -0.21
CA SER A 57 -2.57 18.77 -0.89
C SER A 57 -2.15 18.63 -2.36
N GLU A 58 -2.64 17.59 -3.03
CA GLU A 58 -2.43 17.35 -4.46
C GLU A 58 -3.02 18.49 -5.31
N LYS A 59 -2.42 18.75 -6.48
CA LYS A 59 -2.89 19.78 -7.42
C LYS A 59 -3.99 19.29 -8.36
N MET A 60 -4.34 18.00 -8.30
CA MET A 60 -5.35 17.39 -9.15
C MET A 60 -6.76 17.64 -8.61
N THR A 61 -7.75 17.58 -9.49
CA THR A 61 -9.16 17.67 -9.11
C THR A 61 -9.70 16.32 -8.64
N PRO A 62 -10.73 16.29 -7.77
CA PRO A 62 -11.37 15.04 -7.36
C PRO A 62 -11.90 14.22 -8.54
N ASP A 63 -12.41 14.90 -9.58
CA ASP A 63 -12.96 14.24 -10.77
C ASP A 63 -11.86 13.53 -11.59
N GLU A 64 -10.68 14.16 -11.77
CA GLU A 64 -9.53 13.52 -12.42
C GLU A 64 -9.05 12.28 -11.64
N LEU A 65 -9.05 12.35 -10.31
CA LEU A 65 -8.66 11.22 -9.47
C LEU A 65 -9.69 10.08 -9.56
N VAL A 66 -10.99 10.38 -9.57
CA VAL A 66 -12.05 9.38 -9.75
C VAL A 66 -11.91 8.66 -11.09
N GLU A 67 -11.57 9.37 -12.17
CA GLU A 67 -11.32 8.73 -13.47
C GLU A 67 -10.16 7.73 -13.40
N ILE A 68 -9.06 8.08 -12.74
CA ILE A 68 -7.92 7.17 -12.52
C ILE A 68 -8.37 5.95 -11.68
N MET A 69 -9.16 6.17 -10.64
CA MET A 69 -9.67 5.12 -9.77
C MET A 69 -10.57 4.12 -10.52
N ARG A 70 -11.23 4.56 -11.61
CA ARG A 70 -12.12 3.73 -12.43
C ARG A 70 -11.42 3.02 -13.59
N GLN A 71 -10.14 3.30 -13.84
CA GLN A 71 -9.42 2.67 -14.95
C GLN A 71 -9.36 1.13 -14.78
N PRO A 72 -9.48 0.38 -15.88
CA PRO A 72 -9.40 -1.07 -15.84
C PRO A 72 -7.99 -1.50 -15.40
N GLY A 73 -7.93 -2.25 -14.30
CA GLY A 73 -6.67 -2.69 -13.68
C GLY A 73 -6.34 -1.99 -12.36
N THR A 74 -7.06 -0.93 -12.00
CA THR A 74 -6.96 -0.32 -10.68
C THR A 74 -7.67 -1.19 -9.65
N LEU A 75 -6.92 -1.68 -8.66
CA LEU A 75 -7.41 -2.55 -7.58
C LEU A 75 -7.10 -1.91 -6.24
N PHE A 76 -8.15 -1.55 -5.50
CA PHE A 76 -8.08 -1.13 -4.10
C PHE A 76 -8.49 -2.31 -3.23
N SER A 77 -7.49 -2.96 -2.63
CA SER A 77 -7.65 -4.13 -1.77
C SER A 77 -6.58 -4.13 -0.69
N PRO A 78 -6.88 -4.62 0.53
CA PRO A 78 -5.86 -4.77 1.56
C PRO A 78 -5.03 -6.03 1.31
N ALA A 79 -5.47 -6.91 0.39
CA ALA A 79 -4.75 -8.10 0.01
C ALA A 79 -3.61 -7.77 -0.95
N PRO A 80 -2.39 -8.29 -0.71
CA PRO A 80 -1.28 -8.09 -1.62
C PRO A 80 -1.53 -8.85 -2.94
N HIS A 81 -1.37 -8.15 -4.07
CA HIS A 81 -1.50 -8.73 -5.41
C HIS A 81 -0.14 -8.77 -6.13
N GLY A 82 0.16 -9.88 -6.82
CA GLY A 82 1.36 -10.01 -7.65
C GLY A 82 2.71 -10.08 -6.90
N VAL A 83 2.71 -9.91 -5.57
CA VAL A 83 3.93 -9.89 -4.76
C VAL A 83 4.72 -11.20 -4.87
N MET A 84 4.04 -12.35 -4.83
CA MET A 84 4.72 -13.65 -4.97
C MET A 84 5.32 -13.86 -6.35
N LEU A 85 4.65 -13.42 -7.43
CA LEU A 85 5.20 -13.48 -8.79
C LEU A 85 6.48 -12.64 -8.90
N GLN A 86 6.47 -11.46 -8.29
CA GLN A 86 7.64 -10.59 -8.25
C GLN A 86 8.76 -11.22 -7.42
N ALA A 87 8.44 -11.79 -6.26
CA ALA A 87 9.42 -12.47 -5.41
C ALA A 87 10.03 -13.71 -6.07
N GLU A 88 9.24 -14.47 -6.83
CA GLU A 88 9.72 -15.61 -7.61
C GLU A 88 10.69 -15.18 -8.69
N HIS A 89 10.38 -14.09 -9.39
CA HIS A 89 11.29 -13.51 -10.37
C HIS A 89 12.59 -13.06 -9.72
N LEU A 90 12.52 -12.34 -8.59
CA LEU A 90 13.70 -11.86 -7.85
C LEU A 90 14.55 -13.00 -7.28
N ALA A 91 13.94 -14.10 -6.84
CA ALA A 91 14.66 -15.30 -6.45
C ALA A 91 15.35 -15.96 -7.66
N LYS A 92 14.66 -16.04 -8.80
CA LYS A 92 15.22 -16.60 -10.04
C LYS A 92 16.42 -15.82 -10.56
N VAL A 93 16.39 -14.49 -10.48
CA VAL A 93 17.52 -13.63 -10.89
C VAL A 93 18.60 -13.48 -9.80
N GLY A 94 18.47 -14.18 -8.68
CA GLY A 94 19.48 -14.23 -7.61
C GLY A 94 19.53 -13.00 -6.70
N VAL A 95 18.56 -12.08 -6.81
CA VAL A 95 18.45 -10.90 -5.93
C VAL A 95 17.98 -11.32 -4.54
N LEU A 96 17.01 -12.23 -4.46
CA LEU A 96 16.57 -12.82 -3.20
C LEU A 96 17.36 -14.11 -2.93
N LYS A 97 18.15 -14.10 -1.86
CA LYS A 97 18.90 -15.28 -1.38
C LYS A 97 17.99 -16.37 -0.80
N THR A 98 16.83 -15.96 -0.30
CA THR A 98 15.83 -16.85 0.31
C THR A 98 14.50 -16.61 -0.38
N LYS A 99 13.91 -17.67 -0.95
CA LYS A 99 12.57 -17.60 -1.53
C LYS A 99 11.56 -17.40 -0.40
N PRO A 100 10.61 -16.44 -0.50
CA PRO A 100 9.53 -16.35 0.47
C PRO A 100 8.65 -17.60 0.40
N THR A 101 8.29 -18.11 1.57
CA THR A 101 7.28 -19.15 1.76
C THR A 101 6.02 -18.50 2.30
N ASN A 102 4.87 -18.98 1.82
CA ASN A 102 3.54 -18.58 2.30
C ASN A 102 3.29 -19.04 3.74
#